data_AF-A0A9E3MSQ2-F1
#
_entry.id   AF-A0A9E3MSQ2-F1
#
_cell.length_a   1.000
_cell.length_b   1.000
_cell.length_c   1.000
_cell.angle_alpha   90.00
_cell.angle_beta   90.00
_cell.angle_gamma   90.00
#
_symmetry.space_group_name_H-M   'P 1'
#
loop_
_entity.id
_entity.type
_entity.pdbx_description
1 polymer ?
#
loop_
_entity_poly.entity_id
_entity_poly.type
_entity_poly.pdbx_seq_one_letter_code
_entity_poly.pdbx_strand_id
1 'polypeptide(L)' 'MTGAMGRAIVEAGDAGVDRERLDALLHRIGREVEGGPLPSAQVAVARHGRLVASRAWGASADVRT' A
#
# COMPACT_ATOMS: atom_id res chain seq x y z
N MET A 1 -18.43 -15.32 -12.31
CA MET A 1 -17.90 -14.02 -12.74
C MET A 1 -17.81 -13.15 -11.48
N THR A 2 -16.72 -13.26 -10.72
CA THR A 2 -16.58 -12.52 -9.46
C THR A 2 -15.87 -11.21 -9.79
N GLY A 3 -16.65 -10.14 -9.92
CA GLY A 3 -16.12 -8.80 -10.09
C GLY A 3 -15.23 -8.43 -8.91
N ALA A 4 -14.10 -7.80 -9.19
CA ALA A 4 -13.23 -7.21 -8.18
C ALA A 4 -14.04 -6.15 -7.39
N MET A 5 -14.65 -6.55 -6.28
CA MET A 5 -15.14 -5.61 -5.29
C MET A 5 -13.92 -4.90 -4.73
N GLY A 6 -13.72 -3.63 -5.12
CA GLY A 6 -12.79 -2.75 -4.44
C GLY A 6 -13.15 -2.75 -2.97
N ARG A 7 -12.39 -3.51 -2.17
CA ARG A 7 -12.67 -3.66 -0.75
C ARG A 7 -12.44 -2.29 -0.12
N ALA A 8 -13.49 -1.73 0.49
CA ALA A 8 -13.43 -0.42 1.10
C ALA A 8 -12.23 -0.36 2.06
N ILE A 9 -11.38 0.64 1.87
CA ILE A 9 -10.29 0.93 2.79
C ILE A 9 -10.92 1.54 4.05
N VAL A 10 -10.68 0.92 5.20
CA VAL A 10 -11.17 1.40 6.50
C VAL A 10 -10.08 2.18 7.22
N GLU A 11 -10.48 3.01 8.18
CA GLU A 11 -9.55 3.73 9.05
C GLU A 11 -8.67 2.77 9.85
N ALA A 12 -7.40 3.15 10.05
CA ALA A 12 -6.43 2.31 10.73
C ALA A 12 -6.85 1.92 12.16
N GLY A 13 -7.33 2.90 12.93
CA GLY A 13 -7.81 2.69 14.30
C GLY A 13 -8.96 1.67 14.38
N ASP A 14 -9.89 1.70 13.42
CA ASP A 14 -11.05 0.80 13.39
C ASP A 14 -10.68 -0.66 13.10
N ALA A 15 -9.50 -0.88 12.52
CA ALA A 15 -8.90 -2.20 12.33
C ALA A 15 -7.89 -2.56 13.43
N GLY A 16 -7.67 -1.68 14.41
CA GLY A 16 -6.64 -1.78 15.45
C GLY A 16 -5.23 -1.77 14.88
N VAL A 17 -5.00 -0.97 13.84
CA VAL A 17 -3.71 -0.62 13.28
C VAL A 17 -3.32 0.75 13.81
N ASP A 18 -2.10 0.88 14.31
CA ASP A 18 -1.54 2.16 14.74
C ASP A 18 -1.35 3.06 13.51
N ARG A 19 -2.01 4.23 13.53
CA ARG A 19 -2.01 5.17 12.40
C ARG A 19 -0.63 5.77 12.15
N GLU A 20 0.07 6.18 13.21
CA GLU A 20 1.38 6.85 13.06
C GLU A 20 2.43 5.88 12.51
N ARG A 21 2.40 4.62 12.95
CA ARG A 21 3.29 3.58 12.43
C ARG A 21 2.97 3.23 10.98
N LEU A 22 1.68 3.18 10.62
CA LEU A 22 1.26 2.95 9.24
C LEU A 22 1.73 4.10 8.35
N ASP A 23 1.52 5.34 8.76
CA ASP A 23 1.93 6.52 8.00
C ASP A 23 3.47 6.57 7.86
N ALA A 24 4.22 6.28 8.92
CA ALA A 24 5.67 6.19 8.88
C ALA A 24 6.17 5.12 7.91
N LEU A 25 5.54 3.94 7.88
CA LEU A 25 5.85 2.87 6.93
C LEU A 25 5.62 3.31 5.49
N LEU A 26 4.42 3.82 5.18
CA LEU A 26 4.05 4.22 3.82
C LEU A 26 4.94 5.38 3.33
N HIS A 27 5.25 6.34 4.21
CA HIS A 27 6.15 7.44 3.91
C HIS A 27 7.59 6.97 3.65
N ARG A 28 8.10 6.04 4.46
CA ARG A 28 9.44 5.47 4.26
C ARG A 28 9.53 4.76 2.90
N ILE A 29 8.52 3.97 2.54
CA ILE A 29 8.49 3.27 1.24
C ILE A 29 8.51 4.28 0.10
N GLY A 30 7.67 5.32 0.16
CA GLY A 30 7.67 6.38 -0.86
C GLY A 30 9.05 7.00 -1.05
N ARG A 31 9.74 7.36 0.04
CA ARG A 31 11.10 7.90 -0.03
C ARG A 31 12.12 6.96 -0.65
N GLU A 32 12.05 5.67 -0.32
CA GLU A 32 12.98 4.67 -0.87
C GLU A 32 12.72 4.39 -2.36
N VAL A 33 11.51 4.65 -2.84
CA VAL A 33 11.17 4.55 -4.28
C VAL A 33 11.53 5.83 -5.03
N GLU A 34 11.27 7.01 -4.45
CA GLU A 34 11.51 8.30 -5.10
C GLU A 34 13.00 8.68 -5.20
N GLY A 35 13.78 8.39 -4.15
CA GLY A 35 15.19 8.79 -4.08
C GLY A 35 16.11 7.74 -3.47
N GLY A 36 15.58 6.54 -3.21
CA GLY A 36 16.33 5.42 -2.67
C GLY A 36 16.57 4.32 -3.70
N PRO A 37 16.90 3.10 -3.24
CA PRO A 37 17.31 1.99 -4.10
C PRO A 37 16.14 1.21 -4.69
N LEU A 38 14.90 1.46 -4.27
CA LEU A 38 13.75 0.66 -4.71
C LEU A 38 13.23 1.20 -6.06
N PRO A 39 13.16 0.38 -7.12
CA PRO A 39 12.61 0.85 -8.40
C PRO A 39 11.08 1.02 -8.36
N SER A 40 10.39 0.23 -7.55
CA SER A 40 8.94 0.29 -7.34
C SER A 40 8.56 -0.46 -6.07
N ALA A 41 7.33 -0.23 -5.58
CA ALA A 41 6.76 -0.99 -4.47
C ALA A 41 5.23 -1.03 -4.56
N GLN A 42 4.61 -2.12 -4.13
CA GLN A 42 3.16 -2.20 -3.92
C GLN A 42 2.89 -2.81 -2.55
N VAL A 43 2.03 -2.15 -1.77
CA VAL A 43 1.68 -2.57 -0.41
C VAL A 43 0.18 -2.61 -0.24
N ALA A 44 -0.30 -3.68 0.40
CA ALA A 44 -1.63 -3.78 0.94
C ALA A 44 -1.53 -4.18 2.43
N VAL A 45 -2.13 -3.41 3.31
CA VAL A 45 -2.19 -3.70 4.75
C VAL A 45 -3.62 -4.07 5.10
N ALA A 46 -3.81 -5.24 5.69
CA ALA A 46 -5.11 -5.70 6.15
C ALA A 46 -4.99 -6.32 7.55
N ARG A 47 -6.02 -6.12 8.37
CA ARG A 47 -6.14 -6.73 9.70
C ARG A 47 -7.59 -7.14 9.93
N HIS A 48 -7.80 -8.34 10.48
CA HIS A 48 -9.14 -8.88 10.78
C HIS A 48 -10.09 -8.87 9.57
N GLY A 49 -9.59 -9.22 8.38
CA GLY A 49 -10.41 -9.22 7.17
C GLY A 49 -10.81 -7.81 6.67
N ARG A 50 -10.21 -6.74 7.20
CA ARG A 50 -10.44 -5.35 6.76
C ARG A 50 -9.19 -4.80 6.10
N LEU A 51 -9.35 -4.18 4.92
CA LEU A 51 -8.24 -3.54 4.21
C LEU A 51 -8.07 -2.12 4.76
N VAL A 52 -6.86 -1.75 5.14
CA VAL A 52 -6.54 -0.51 5.86
C VAL A 52 -5.68 0.44 5.03
N ALA A 53 -4.84 -0.11 4.15
CA ALA A 53 -4.11 0.66 3.17
C ALA A 53 -3.89 -0.17 1.91
N SER A 54 -3.94 0.49 0.76
CA SER A 54 -3.45 -0.04 -0.50
C SER A 54 -2.81 1.09 -1.30
N ARG A 55 -1.53 0.92 -1.62
CA ARG A 55 -0.70 1.91 -2.32
C ARG A 55 0.27 1.19 -3.24
N ALA A 56 0.57 1.82 -4.37
CA ALA A 56 1.64 1.44 -5.27
C ALA A 56 2.49 2.69 -5.57
N TRP A 57 3.79 2.49 -5.71
CA TRP A 57 4.79 3.51 -6.03
C TRP A 57 5.67 3.02 -7.18
N GLY A 58 6.14 3.96 -7.99
CA GLY A 58 6.87 3.68 -9.22
C GLY A 58 5.92 3.31 -10.36
N ALA A 59 6.37 3.53 -11.58
CA ALA A 59 5.76 2.95 -12.76
C ALA A 59 6.45 1.62 -13.05
N SER A 60 5.68 0.58 -13.39
CA SER A 60 6.23 -0.56 -14.12
C SER A 60 6.62 -0.06 -15.52
N ALA A 61 7.74 0.65 -15.63
CA ALA A 61 8.36 0.95 -16.90
C ALA A 61 9.04 -0.34 -17.39
N ASP A 62 8.64 -0.81 -18.58
CA ASP A 62 9.13 -2.00 -19.28
C ASP A 62 8.59 -3.37 -18.82
N VAL A 63 7.46 -3.78 -19.39
CA VAL A 63 7.35 -5.12 -19.98
C VAL A 63 7.79 -5.01 -21.44
N ARG A 64 9.05 -5.33 -21.72
CA ARG A 64 9.54 -5.37 -23.10
C ARG A 64 9.07 -6.67 -23.75
N THR A 65 8.13 -6.54 -24.70
CA THR A 65 7.73 -7.61 -25.64
C THR A 65 8.77 -7.72 -26.75
#